data_AF-A0A1Z8VQ47-F1
#
_entry.id   AF-A0A1Z8VQ47-F1
#
_cell.length_a   1.000
_cell.length_b   1.000
_cell.length_c   1.000
_cell.angle_alpha   90.00
_cell.angle_beta   90.00
_cell.angle_gamma   90.00
#
_symmetry.space_group_name_H-M   'P 1'
#
loop_
_entity.id
_entity.type
_entity.pdbx_description
1 polymer ?
#
loop_
_entity_poly.entity_id
_entity_poly.type
_entity_poly.pdbx_seq_one_letter_code
_entity_poly.pdbx_strand_id
1 'polypeptide(L)'
;MLIKKIFLFTIFFTLSSNFSIAQETKKKCRINTNKQVLDFVKKELKPFNAGTNEEGPRLSQSDLKLLEIKHYSDQLKESREMRMDILSFSTLNQQDLEIFNKFSSKIKLVLSDCSEVVFFGDTLLGAYELPYDDMLKAFTLASKNNNEIILDFMRNQVTPKSISLFDAINILMNDFATQQNVIMELLSDEVKKVFFGENNMVATTDVAEARLLSFSLLGGEILDAKEKLLFFILPKTYKGVKSSIGTLVLDIDGNLYEIPNLNYILSVNILSGLGVNTRTLTMSEVISESGSCRIDLAGNWMHKVNGIEIRGCPFNSISKKMLQQGSHRNSRDYKSYQAVFEEIENINFNSNKNIENNDEQKGGPAQGQSPS
;
A
#
# COMPACT_ATOMS: atom_id res chain seq x y z
N MET A 1 25.33 -43.64 -42.15
CA MET A 1 24.02 -43.05 -41.79
C MET A 1 23.82 -43.02 -40.26
N LEU A 2 24.80 -42.55 -39.47
CA LEU A 2 24.68 -42.53 -37.99
C LEU A 2 25.24 -41.27 -37.30
N ILE A 3 25.81 -40.31 -38.04
CA ILE A 3 26.46 -39.11 -37.44
C ILE A 3 25.55 -37.86 -37.49
N LYS A 4 24.49 -37.84 -38.31
CA LYS A 4 23.55 -36.71 -38.37
C LYS A 4 22.43 -36.72 -37.31
N LYS A 5 22.22 -37.83 -36.59
CA LYS A 5 21.18 -37.91 -35.53
C LYS A 5 21.66 -37.52 -34.13
N ILE A 6 22.98 -37.47 -33.89
CA ILE A 6 23.53 -37.10 -32.58
C ILE A 6 23.59 -35.57 -32.40
N PHE A 7 23.68 -34.81 -33.50
CA PHE A 7 23.75 -33.35 -33.46
C PHE A 7 22.39 -32.64 -33.29
N LEU A 8 21.27 -33.33 -33.59
CA LEU A 8 19.94 -32.77 -33.34
C LEU A 8 19.47 -32.96 -31.89
N PHE A 9 20.02 -33.94 -31.16
CA PHE A 9 19.65 -34.19 -29.77
C PHE A 9 20.41 -33.31 -28.78
N THR A 10 21.54 -32.72 -29.20
CA THR A 10 22.35 -31.82 -28.37
C THR A 10 21.93 -30.35 -28.47
N ILE A 11 21.22 -29.95 -29.53
CA ILE A 11 20.67 -28.58 -29.66
C ILE A 11 19.29 -28.44 -28.98
N PHE A 12 18.60 -29.55 -28.72
CA PHE A 12 17.32 -29.54 -28.00
C PHE A 12 17.46 -29.61 -26.46
N PHE A 13 18.68 -29.78 -25.94
CA PHE A 13 18.93 -29.91 -24.49
C PHE A 13 19.68 -28.71 -23.88
N THR A 14 19.96 -27.66 -24.65
CA THR A 14 20.66 -26.45 -24.18
C THR A 14 19.80 -25.18 -24.23
N LEU A 15 18.48 -25.30 -24.35
CA LEU A 15 17.53 -24.18 -24.36
C LEU A 15 16.54 -24.17 -23.18
N SER A 16 16.76 -25.02 -22.17
CA SER A 16 15.98 -25.05 -20.92
C SER A 16 16.80 -24.61 -19.71
N SER A 17 17.53 -23.51 -19.84
CA SER A 17 18.12 -22.83 -18.68
C SER A 17 18.02 -21.33 -18.86
N ASN A 18 17.45 -20.68 -17.84
CA ASN A 18 17.33 -19.23 -17.65
C ASN A 18 16.10 -18.55 -18.27
N PHE A 19 14.91 -19.05 -17.93
CA PHE A 19 13.86 -18.14 -17.48
C PHE A 19 13.66 -18.38 -15.98
N SER A 20 14.53 -17.77 -15.17
CA SER A 20 14.21 -17.53 -13.77
C SER A 20 13.15 -16.44 -13.75
N ILE A 21 11.89 -16.83 -13.93
CA ILE A 21 10.79 -16.08 -13.36
C ILE A 21 11.13 -15.99 -11.88
N ALA A 22 11.33 -14.77 -11.39
CA ALA A 22 11.43 -14.47 -9.97
C ALA A 22 10.06 -14.76 -9.33
N GLN A 23 9.72 -16.04 -9.23
CA GLN A 23 8.81 -16.52 -8.22
C GLN A 23 9.63 -16.40 -6.93
N GLU A 24 9.35 -15.34 -6.16
CA GLU A 24 9.69 -15.37 -4.74
C GLU A 24 9.15 -16.69 -4.19
N THR A 25 10.04 -17.65 -3.98
CA THR A 25 9.74 -18.85 -3.24
C THR A 25 9.49 -18.39 -1.81
N LYS A 26 8.25 -17.98 -1.49
CA LYS A 26 7.79 -17.88 -0.10
C LYS A 26 8.09 -19.25 0.51
N LYS A 27 9.14 -19.32 1.33
CA LYS A 27 9.38 -20.49 2.17
C LYS A 27 8.07 -20.73 2.89
N LYS A 28 7.43 -21.89 2.65
CA LYS A 28 6.22 -22.24 3.40
C LYS A 28 6.61 -22.29 4.87
N CYS A 29 6.23 -21.27 5.62
CA CYS A 29 6.48 -21.22 7.05
C CYS A 29 5.89 -22.47 7.70
N ARG A 30 6.54 -22.99 8.74
CA ARG A 30 6.04 -24.16 9.45
C ARG A 30 4.82 -23.77 10.28
N ILE A 31 3.62 -24.00 9.75
CA ILE A 31 2.36 -23.63 10.40
C ILE A 31 1.52 -24.90 10.63
N ASN A 32 0.88 -25.00 11.79
CA ASN A 32 -0.09 -26.06 12.08
C ASN A 32 -1.41 -25.76 11.38
N THR A 33 -2.17 -26.80 11.02
CA THR A 33 -3.50 -26.56 10.44
C THR A 33 -4.45 -26.00 11.48
N ASN A 34 -5.41 -25.16 11.08
CA ASN A 34 -6.39 -24.60 12.01
C ASN A 34 -7.10 -25.69 12.82
N LYS A 35 -7.39 -26.85 12.21
CA LYS A 35 -7.93 -28.01 12.93
C LYS A 35 -7.01 -28.49 14.06
N GLN A 36 -5.70 -28.61 13.82
CA GLN A 36 -4.75 -29.04 14.86
C GLN A 36 -4.68 -28.04 16.03
N VAL A 37 -4.76 -26.74 15.73
CA VAL A 37 -4.76 -25.69 16.76
C VAL A 37 -6.08 -25.70 17.54
N LEU A 38 -7.21 -25.80 16.84
CA LEU A 38 -8.54 -25.88 17.47
C LEU A 38 -8.70 -27.13 18.35
N ASP A 39 -8.19 -28.28 17.91
CA ASP A 39 -8.22 -29.50 18.71
C ASP A 39 -7.30 -29.41 19.93
N PHE A 40 -6.23 -28.60 19.87
CA PHE A 40 -5.36 -28.34 21.00
C PHE A 40 -6.01 -27.48 22.08
N VAL A 41 -6.69 -26.40 21.69
CA VAL A 41 -7.33 -25.48 22.64
C VAL A 41 -8.60 -26.06 23.30
N LYS A 42 -9.07 -27.22 22.83
CA LYS A 42 -10.15 -28.00 23.48
C LYS A 42 -9.69 -28.82 24.68
N LYS A 43 -8.37 -28.91 24.93
CA LYS A 43 -7.85 -29.64 26.10
C LYS A 43 -8.41 -29.03 27.39
N GLU A 44 -8.99 -29.84 28.25
CA GLU A 44 -9.51 -29.36 29.54
C GLU A 44 -8.35 -28.88 30.43
N LEU A 45 -8.44 -27.63 30.88
CA LEU A 45 -7.52 -27.00 31.84
C LEU A 45 -8.27 -26.71 33.13
N LYS A 46 -7.62 -26.93 34.27
CA LYS A 46 -8.16 -26.54 35.58
C LYS A 46 -8.29 -25.01 35.62
N PRO A 47 -9.44 -24.46 36.04
CA PRO A 47 -9.64 -23.02 36.11
C PRO A 47 -8.67 -22.39 37.10
N PHE A 48 -8.24 -21.15 36.81
CA PHE A 48 -7.46 -20.36 37.74
C PHE A 48 -8.37 -19.81 38.86
N ASN A 49 -7.98 -20.03 40.12
CA ASN A 49 -8.68 -19.47 41.28
C ASN A 49 -7.70 -18.55 42.02
N ALA A 50 -7.90 -17.25 41.89
CA ALA A 50 -7.25 -16.26 42.74
C ALA A 50 -7.86 -16.37 44.15
N GLY A 51 -7.27 -17.17 45.03
CA GLY A 51 -7.76 -17.35 46.40
C GLY A 51 -8.12 -16.00 47.04
N THR A 52 -9.35 -15.88 47.53
CA THR A 52 -9.83 -14.68 48.22
C THR A 52 -9.24 -14.66 49.62
N ASN A 53 -8.07 -14.03 49.79
CA ASN A 53 -7.51 -13.87 51.12
C ASN A 53 -8.21 -12.68 51.80
N GLU A 54 -9.09 -12.95 52.76
CA GLU A 54 -9.66 -11.94 53.67
C GLU A 54 -8.60 -11.35 54.63
N GLU A 55 -7.39 -11.93 54.69
CA GLU A 55 -6.33 -11.57 55.65
C GLU A 55 -4.98 -11.19 55.00
N GLY A 56 -4.90 -11.04 53.67
CA GLY A 56 -3.67 -10.69 52.96
C GLY A 56 -3.78 -9.39 52.14
N PRO A 57 -2.66 -8.74 51.78
CA PRO A 57 -2.70 -7.61 50.87
C PRO A 57 -3.32 -8.04 49.54
N ARG A 58 -4.33 -7.29 49.08
CA ARG A 58 -4.96 -7.54 47.78
C ARG A 58 -3.90 -7.42 46.69
N LEU A 59 -3.70 -8.51 45.94
CA LEU A 59 -2.82 -8.51 44.78
C LEU A 59 -3.30 -7.47 43.76
N SER A 60 -2.36 -6.84 43.06
CA SER A 60 -2.70 -5.96 41.95
C SER A 60 -3.29 -6.78 40.79
N GLN A 61 -4.01 -6.13 39.87
CA GLN A 61 -4.52 -6.79 38.67
C GLN A 61 -3.39 -7.41 37.82
N SER A 62 -2.23 -6.75 37.78
CA SER A 62 -1.05 -7.24 37.09
C SER A 62 -0.49 -8.52 37.73
N ASP A 63 -0.45 -8.59 39.06
CA ASP A 63 0.02 -9.78 39.78
C ASP A 63 -0.94 -10.96 39.59
N LEU A 64 -2.25 -10.70 39.64
CA LEU A 64 -3.28 -11.71 39.37
C LEU A 64 -3.13 -12.30 37.96
N LYS A 65 -2.93 -11.44 36.96
CA LYS A 65 -2.72 -11.85 35.58
C LYS A 65 -1.44 -12.67 35.40
N LEU A 66 -0.35 -12.31 36.08
CA LEU A 66 0.89 -13.08 36.07
C LEU A 66 0.68 -14.49 36.67
N LEU A 67 -0.03 -14.58 37.79
CA LEU A 67 -0.36 -15.86 38.42
C LEU A 67 -1.25 -16.73 37.52
N GLU A 68 -2.22 -16.13 36.84
CA GLU A 68 -3.07 -16.83 35.88
C GLU A 68 -2.27 -17.39 34.71
N ILE A 69 -1.40 -16.57 34.10
CA ILE A 69 -0.51 -17.01 33.01
C ILE A 69 0.36 -18.18 33.48
N LYS A 70 0.96 -18.07 34.66
CA LYS A 70 1.79 -19.13 35.25
C LYS A 70 0.99 -20.41 35.47
N HIS A 71 -0.21 -20.30 36.04
CA HIS A 71 -1.10 -21.43 36.32
C HIS A 71 -1.43 -22.25 35.06
N TYR A 72 -1.78 -21.60 33.95
CA TYR A 72 -2.04 -22.32 32.70
C TYR A 72 -0.75 -22.81 32.03
N SER A 73 0.33 -22.03 32.09
CA SER A 73 1.65 -22.44 31.58
C SER A 73 2.15 -23.73 32.23
N ASP A 74 2.00 -23.86 33.56
CA ASP A 74 2.41 -25.05 34.30
C ASP A 74 1.61 -26.30 33.88
N GLN A 75 0.30 -26.15 33.62
CA GLN A 75 -0.55 -27.23 33.10
C GLN A 75 -0.20 -27.64 31.66
N LEU A 76 0.40 -26.73 30.90
CA LEU A 76 0.75 -26.93 29.50
C LEU A 76 2.22 -27.29 29.28
N LYS A 77 3.05 -27.37 30.33
CA LYS A 77 4.51 -27.55 30.23
C LYS A 77 4.94 -28.67 29.27
N GLU A 78 4.34 -29.84 29.39
CA GLU A 78 4.63 -31.04 28.57
C GLU A 78 3.89 -31.08 27.22
N SER A 79 3.08 -30.06 26.91
CA SER A 79 2.37 -29.98 25.64
C SER A 79 3.30 -29.49 24.52
N ARG A 80 3.07 -30.01 23.30
CA ARG A 80 3.74 -29.53 22.09
C ARG A 80 3.33 -28.10 21.77
N GLU A 81 4.26 -27.32 21.21
CA GLU A 81 3.97 -25.99 20.69
C GLU A 81 3.15 -26.07 19.40
N MET A 82 2.22 -25.12 19.26
CA MET A 82 1.40 -24.91 18.07
C MET A 82 1.78 -23.59 17.42
N ARG A 83 1.87 -23.60 16.10
CA ARG A 83 2.14 -22.42 15.28
C ARG A 83 0.89 -22.09 14.47
N MET A 84 0.37 -20.89 14.64
CA MET A 84 -0.84 -20.42 13.96
C MET A 84 -0.51 -19.20 13.10
N ASP A 85 -1.08 -19.15 11.90
CA ASP A 85 -0.96 -17.98 11.03
C ASP A 85 -1.64 -16.75 11.66
N ILE A 86 -1.01 -15.58 11.56
CA ILE A 86 -1.54 -14.32 12.12
C ILE A 86 -2.91 -13.95 11.56
N LEU A 87 -3.18 -14.21 10.27
CA LEU A 87 -4.48 -13.92 9.66
C LEU A 87 -5.54 -14.87 10.20
N SER A 88 -5.20 -16.14 10.39
CA SER A 88 -6.12 -17.09 11.03
C SER A 88 -6.45 -16.66 12.46
N PHE A 89 -5.46 -16.22 13.24
CA PHE A 89 -5.72 -15.72 14.60
C PHE A 89 -6.58 -14.44 14.58
N SER A 90 -6.39 -13.58 13.58
CA SER A 90 -7.19 -12.35 13.38
C SER A 90 -8.68 -12.63 13.16
N THR A 91 -9.06 -13.84 12.76
CA THR A 91 -10.47 -14.23 12.58
C THR A 91 -11.17 -14.69 13.86
N LEU A 92 -10.45 -14.84 14.96
CA LEU A 92 -11.03 -15.26 16.24
C LEU A 92 -11.87 -14.12 16.84
N ASN A 93 -13.06 -14.47 17.34
CA ASN A 93 -13.90 -13.53 18.08
C ASN A 93 -13.51 -13.49 19.57
N GLN A 94 -14.13 -12.61 20.34
CA GLN A 94 -13.82 -12.41 21.76
C GLN A 94 -13.92 -13.70 22.61
N GLN A 95 -14.91 -14.56 22.37
CA GLN A 95 -15.08 -15.82 23.12
C GLN A 95 -13.94 -16.80 22.81
N ASP A 96 -13.55 -16.87 21.54
CA ASP A 96 -12.41 -17.70 21.13
C ASP A 96 -11.11 -17.17 21.75
N LEU A 97 -10.91 -15.84 21.79
CA LEU A 97 -9.71 -15.23 22.37
C LEU A 97 -9.54 -15.56 23.86
N GLU A 98 -10.61 -15.55 24.65
CA GLU A 98 -10.57 -15.95 26.07
C GLU A 98 -10.08 -17.40 26.26
N ILE A 99 -10.44 -18.30 25.34
CA ILE A 99 -9.94 -19.67 25.34
C ILE A 99 -8.46 -19.67 24.95
N PHE A 100 -8.11 -19.03 23.84
CA PHE A 100 -6.73 -18.99 23.32
C PHE A 100 -5.72 -18.39 24.31
N ASN A 101 -6.11 -17.39 25.10
CA ASN A 101 -5.27 -16.76 26.12
C ASN A 101 -4.74 -17.77 27.16
N LYS A 102 -5.52 -18.82 27.48
CA LYS A 102 -5.11 -19.90 28.40
C LYS A 102 -4.02 -20.79 27.79
N PHE A 103 -3.90 -20.81 26.47
CA PHE A 103 -2.92 -21.59 25.71
C PHE A 103 -1.75 -20.75 25.18
N SER A 104 -1.71 -19.46 25.48
CA SER A 104 -0.70 -18.49 25.06
C SER A 104 0.75 -18.96 25.20
N SER A 105 1.07 -19.70 26.27
CA SER A 105 2.42 -20.24 26.51
C SER A 105 2.90 -21.26 25.47
N LYS A 106 1.98 -21.89 24.72
CA LYS A 106 2.27 -22.93 23.71
C LYS A 106 1.78 -22.58 22.31
N ILE A 107 1.09 -21.46 22.12
CA ILE A 107 0.71 -20.97 20.80
C ILE A 107 1.70 -19.87 20.41
N LYS A 108 2.28 -20.00 19.22
CA LYS A 108 3.09 -18.96 18.57
C LYS A 108 2.33 -18.48 17.34
N LEU A 109 2.24 -17.16 17.15
CA LEU A 109 1.73 -16.63 15.89
C LEU A 109 2.87 -16.53 14.90
N VAL A 110 2.59 -16.84 13.64
CA VAL A 110 3.57 -16.78 12.56
C VAL A 110 3.14 -15.68 11.60
N LEU A 111 4.04 -14.74 11.35
CA LEU A 111 3.84 -13.64 10.42
C LEU A 111 4.14 -14.06 8.97
N SER A 112 3.84 -13.19 8.01
CA SER A 112 4.02 -13.50 6.58
C SER A 112 5.47 -13.67 6.13
N ASP A 113 6.43 -13.16 6.90
CA ASP A 113 7.86 -13.35 6.72
C ASP A 113 8.44 -14.53 7.53
N CYS A 114 7.55 -15.36 8.11
CA CYS A 114 7.85 -16.47 9.00
C CYS A 114 8.41 -16.09 10.38
N SER A 115 8.42 -14.82 10.76
CA SER A 115 8.74 -14.40 12.13
C SER A 115 7.71 -14.97 13.12
N GLU A 116 8.18 -15.45 14.26
CA GLU A 116 7.33 -15.99 15.32
C GLU A 116 7.07 -14.92 16.39
N VAL A 117 5.79 -14.61 16.64
CA VAL A 117 5.34 -13.71 17.69
C VAL A 117 4.98 -14.50 18.93
N VAL A 118 5.49 -14.04 20.06
CA VAL A 118 5.28 -14.66 21.37
C VAL A 118 4.15 -13.95 22.11
N PHE A 119 3.26 -14.74 22.70
CA PHE A 119 2.27 -14.24 23.65
C PHE A 119 2.84 -14.10 25.05
N PHE A 120 2.30 -13.11 25.77
CA PHE A 120 2.33 -13.03 27.21
C PHE A 120 0.92 -12.74 27.72
N GLY A 121 0.20 -13.81 28.06
CA GLY A 121 -1.24 -13.74 28.35
C GLY A 121 -2.03 -13.36 27.10
N ASP A 122 -2.62 -12.17 27.11
CA ASP A 122 -3.40 -11.56 26.02
C ASP A 122 -2.59 -10.55 25.19
N THR A 123 -1.31 -10.36 25.49
CA THR A 123 -0.47 -9.34 24.84
C THR A 123 0.55 -10.01 23.92
N LEU A 124 0.69 -9.49 22.70
CA LEU A 124 1.73 -9.90 21.76
C LEU A 124 2.99 -9.05 21.96
N LEU A 125 4.15 -9.70 22.08
CA LEU A 125 5.41 -9.06 22.43
C LEU A 125 6.39 -8.99 21.26
N GLY A 126 7.18 -7.92 21.25
CA GLY A 126 8.27 -7.68 20.30
C GLY A 126 7.94 -6.57 19.31
N ALA A 127 8.94 -6.14 18.53
CA ALA A 127 8.78 -5.21 17.43
C ALA A 127 9.00 -5.96 16.11
N TYR A 128 8.08 -5.79 15.16
CA TYR A 128 8.13 -6.51 13.89
C TYR A 128 7.94 -5.55 12.72
N GLU A 129 8.43 -5.96 11.56
CA GLU A 129 8.21 -5.28 10.31
C GLU A 129 7.43 -6.19 9.35
N LEU A 130 6.35 -5.69 8.74
CA LEU A 130 5.57 -6.45 7.79
C LEU A 130 5.29 -5.68 6.50
N PRO A 131 5.09 -6.38 5.37
CA PRO A 131 4.50 -5.76 4.20
C PRO A 131 3.18 -5.09 4.59
N TYR A 132 3.03 -3.82 4.21
CA TYR A 132 1.89 -3.00 4.61
C TYR A 132 0.53 -3.64 4.24
N ASP A 133 0.44 -4.31 3.09
CA ASP A 133 -0.76 -5.03 2.68
C ASP A 133 -1.13 -6.21 3.59
N ASP A 134 -0.14 -6.88 4.16
CA ASP A 134 -0.40 -7.96 5.10
C ASP A 134 -0.85 -7.41 6.47
N MET A 135 -0.33 -6.26 6.89
CA MET A 135 -0.85 -5.52 8.04
C MET A 135 -2.32 -5.12 7.84
N LEU A 136 -2.64 -4.52 6.68
CA LEU A 136 -4.01 -4.12 6.34
C LEU A 136 -4.98 -5.31 6.36
N LYS A 137 -4.57 -6.46 5.82
CA LYS A 137 -5.38 -7.69 5.84
C LYS A 137 -5.63 -8.17 7.27
N ALA A 138 -4.58 -8.25 8.09
CA ALA A 138 -4.70 -8.71 9.48
C ALA A 138 -5.60 -7.76 10.28
N PHE A 139 -5.38 -6.44 10.15
CA PHE A 139 -6.19 -5.42 10.80
C PHE A 139 -7.66 -5.50 10.36
N THR A 140 -7.93 -5.65 9.06
CA THR A 140 -9.31 -5.79 8.52
C THR A 140 -10.02 -7.01 9.11
N LEU A 141 -9.33 -8.14 9.20
CA LEU A 141 -9.89 -9.36 9.78
C LEU A 141 -10.15 -9.18 11.28
N ALA A 142 -9.20 -8.57 11.99
CA ALA A 142 -9.31 -8.33 13.43
C ALA A 142 -10.46 -7.39 13.78
N SER A 143 -10.57 -6.27 13.06
CA SER A 143 -11.66 -5.30 13.13
C SER A 143 -13.03 -6.00 13.01
N LYS A 144 -13.21 -6.80 11.95
CA LYS A 144 -14.47 -7.52 11.70
C LYS A 144 -14.86 -8.50 12.81
N ASN A 145 -13.90 -8.98 13.58
CA ASN A 145 -14.10 -9.98 14.63
C ASN A 145 -13.94 -9.40 16.05
N ASN A 146 -13.78 -8.07 16.20
CA ASN A 146 -13.48 -7.39 17.46
C ASN A 146 -12.27 -8.01 18.20
N ASN A 147 -11.20 -8.31 17.45
CA ASN A 147 -9.99 -8.91 17.97
C ASN A 147 -8.99 -7.83 18.40
N GLU A 148 -9.19 -7.28 19.60
CA GLU A 148 -8.36 -6.20 20.15
C GLU A 148 -6.89 -6.57 20.29
N ILE A 149 -6.57 -7.86 20.53
CA ILE A 149 -5.17 -8.33 20.63
C ILE A 149 -4.40 -8.03 19.34
N ILE A 150 -5.01 -8.30 18.18
CA ILE A 150 -4.38 -8.01 16.89
C ILE A 150 -4.44 -6.52 16.54
N LEU A 151 -5.54 -5.83 16.85
CA LEU A 151 -5.64 -4.39 16.60
C LEU A 151 -4.53 -3.63 17.36
N ASP A 152 -4.33 -3.93 18.63
CA ASP A 152 -3.28 -3.34 19.46
C ASP A 152 -1.88 -3.74 19.01
N PHE A 153 -1.69 -5.00 18.62
CA PHE A 153 -0.42 -5.47 18.09
C PHE A 153 -0.04 -4.73 16.79
N MET A 154 -0.97 -4.60 15.84
CA MET A 154 -0.72 -3.93 14.57
C MET A 154 -0.48 -2.42 14.73
N ARG A 155 -1.13 -1.77 15.71
CA ARG A 155 -0.95 -0.34 15.97
C ARG A 155 0.35 -0.01 16.69
N ASN A 156 0.77 -0.88 17.62
CA ASN A 156 1.81 -0.52 18.60
C ASN A 156 3.12 -1.29 18.44
N GLN A 157 3.10 -2.45 17.77
CA GLN A 157 4.24 -3.39 17.75
C GLN A 157 4.67 -3.77 16.33
N VAL A 158 3.91 -3.38 15.31
CA VAL A 158 4.24 -3.69 13.91
C VAL A 158 4.40 -2.39 13.14
N THR A 159 5.52 -2.28 12.45
CA THR A 159 5.80 -1.18 11.52
C THR A 159 5.74 -1.69 10.08
N PRO A 160 5.26 -0.88 9.12
CA PRO A 160 5.32 -1.25 7.72
C PRO A 160 6.77 -1.33 7.23
N LYS A 161 7.11 -2.37 6.48
CA LYS A 161 8.37 -2.42 5.74
C LYS A 161 8.47 -1.23 4.79
N SER A 162 9.67 -0.69 4.65
CA SER A 162 9.95 0.40 3.72
C SER A 162 9.56 0.00 2.29
N ILE A 163 9.00 0.96 1.54
CA ILE A 163 8.54 0.77 0.17
C ILE A 163 9.33 1.65 -0.80
N SER A 164 9.33 1.30 -2.08
CA SER A 164 9.90 2.19 -3.09
C SER A 164 8.99 3.40 -3.35
N LEU A 165 9.54 4.47 -3.94
CA LEU A 165 8.72 5.60 -4.40
C LEU A 165 7.64 5.15 -5.39
N PHE A 166 7.97 4.21 -6.28
CA PHE A 166 7.04 3.64 -7.24
C PHE A 166 5.86 2.95 -6.54
N ASP A 167 6.10 2.19 -5.48
CA ASP A 167 5.04 1.56 -4.70
C ASP A 167 4.16 2.59 -3.99
N ALA A 168 4.75 3.67 -3.46
CA ALA A 168 3.98 4.78 -2.87
C ALA A 168 3.07 5.46 -3.91
N ILE A 169 3.55 5.65 -5.15
CA ILE A 169 2.75 6.16 -6.26
C ILE A 169 1.66 5.16 -6.66
N ASN A 170 1.96 3.86 -6.69
CA ASN A 170 0.96 2.82 -6.98
C ASN A 170 -0.15 2.77 -5.93
N ILE A 171 0.15 3.06 -4.66
CA ILE A 171 -0.88 3.25 -3.63
C ILE A 171 -1.82 4.39 -4.03
N LEU A 172 -1.26 5.54 -4.42
CA LEU A 172 -2.04 6.72 -4.86
C LEU A 172 -2.85 6.47 -6.16
N MET A 173 -2.40 5.55 -7.01
CA MET A 173 -3.10 5.21 -8.26
C MET A 173 -4.32 4.30 -8.08
N ASN A 174 -4.56 3.76 -6.88
CA ASN A 174 -5.58 2.72 -6.69
C ASN A 174 -6.49 2.97 -5.48
N ASP A 175 -7.52 3.79 -5.68
CA ASP A 175 -8.59 4.06 -4.70
C ASP A 175 -9.36 2.81 -4.28
N PHE A 176 -9.42 1.77 -5.12
CA PHE A 176 -10.22 0.57 -4.88
C PHE A 176 -9.46 -0.54 -4.15
N ALA A 177 -8.17 -0.36 -3.90
CA ALA A 177 -7.34 -1.38 -3.25
C ALA A 177 -7.74 -1.65 -1.81
N THR A 178 -8.42 -0.71 -1.13
CA THR A 178 -8.80 -0.85 0.27
C THR A 178 -10.21 -0.32 0.50
N GLN A 179 -10.94 -0.99 1.39
CA GLN A 179 -12.29 -0.55 1.75
C GLN A 179 -12.20 0.69 2.66
N GLN A 180 -12.99 1.72 2.38
CA GLN A 180 -13.01 2.98 3.12
C GLN A 180 -13.16 2.78 4.64
N ASN A 181 -14.02 1.84 5.07
CA ASN A 181 -14.26 1.54 6.48
C ASN A 181 -13.01 1.03 7.20
N VAL A 182 -12.14 0.27 6.52
CA VAL A 182 -10.90 -0.25 7.11
C VAL A 182 -9.93 0.91 7.39
N ILE A 183 -9.77 1.82 6.44
CA ILE A 183 -8.91 3.00 6.61
C ILE A 183 -9.45 3.91 7.73
N MET A 184 -10.76 4.10 7.78
CA MET A 184 -11.43 4.89 8.81
C MET A 184 -11.20 4.37 10.23
N GLU A 185 -10.97 3.07 10.39
CA GLU A 185 -10.71 2.43 11.69
C GLU A 185 -9.21 2.37 12.05
N LEU A 186 -8.35 2.36 11.03
CA LEU A 186 -6.90 2.49 11.21
C LEU A 186 -6.51 3.88 11.70
N LEU A 187 -7.14 4.92 11.16
CA LEU A 187 -6.87 6.30 11.54
C LEU A 187 -7.56 6.63 12.87
N SER A 188 -6.85 7.32 13.77
CA SER A 188 -7.46 7.93 14.97
C SER A 188 -8.43 9.06 14.58
N ASP A 189 -9.39 9.39 15.45
CA ASP A 189 -10.33 10.49 15.24
C ASP A 189 -9.64 11.85 15.11
N GLU A 190 -8.55 12.06 15.83
CA GLU A 190 -7.72 13.27 15.75
C GLU A 190 -7.12 13.43 14.36
N VAL A 191 -6.51 12.36 13.83
CA VAL A 191 -5.96 12.35 12.46
C VAL A 191 -7.06 12.58 11.43
N LYS A 192 -8.21 11.90 11.58
CA LYS A 192 -9.35 12.07 10.68
C LYS A 192 -9.78 13.54 10.61
N LYS A 193 -9.90 14.19 11.76
CA LYS A 193 -10.27 15.60 11.87
C LYS A 193 -9.25 16.53 11.20
N VAL A 194 -7.95 16.27 11.41
CA VAL A 194 -6.88 17.11 10.86
C VAL A 194 -6.81 17.03 9.34
N PHE A 195 -6.93 15.83 8.75
CA PHE A 195 -6.71 15.63 7.31
C PHE A 195 -7.99 15.62 6.47
N PHE A 196 -9.14 15.27 7.04
CA PHE A 196 -10.42 15.14 6.32
C PHE A 196 -11.54 16.05 6.85
N GLY A 197 -11.26 16.88 7.86
CA GLY A 197 -12.18 17.88 8.40
C GLY A 197 -13.21 17.33 9.40
N GLU A 198 -14.16 18.18 9.80
CA GLU A 198 -15.02 17.94 10.97
C GLU A 198 -15.99 16.76 10.85
N ASN A 199 -16.31 16.32 9.62
CA ASN A 199 -17.16 15.15 9.41
C ASN A 199 -16.41 13.83 9.68
N ASN A 200 -15.09 13.88 9.92
CA ASN A 200 -14.20 12.75 10.18
C ASN A 200 -14.28 11.61 9.15
N MET A 201 -14.85 11.87 7.97
CA MET A 201 -15.07 10.87 6.92
C MET A 201 -14.09 11.06 5.78
N VAL A 202 -13.29 10.03 5.50
CA VAL A 202 -12.50 9.91 4.27
C VAL A 202 -13.47 9.79 3.09
N ALA A 203 -13.43 10.69 2.12
CA ALA A 203 -14.26 10.53 0.92
C ALA A 203 -13.82 9.29 0.13
N THR A 204 -14.72 8.67 -0.64
CA THR A 204 -14.35 7.51 -1.47
C THR A 204 -13.28 7.84 -2.51
N THR A 205 -13.11 9.12 -2.84
CA THR A 205 -12.08 9.64 -3.76
C THR A 205 -10.75 9.96 -3.08
N ASP A 206 -10.66 9.86 -1.75
CA ASP A 206 -9.43 10.11 -0.98
C ASP A 206 -8.92 8.83 -0.30
N VAL A 207 -9.42 7.65 -0.70
CA VAL A 207 -9.08 6.37 -0.05
C VAL A 207 -7.63 6.01 -0.31
N ALA A 208 -7.11 6.28 -1.52
CA ALA A 208 -5.71 6.04 -1.84
C ALA A 208 -4.76 6.92 -0.99
N GLU A 209 -5.08 8.21 -0.86
CA GLU A 209 -4.32 9.13 -0.01
C GLU A 209 -4.41 8.74 1.46
N ALA A 210 -5.60 8.39 1.95
CA ALA A 210 -5.79 7.96 3.33
C ALA A 210 -5.04 6.64 3.63
N ARG A 211 -4.95 5.75 2.64
CA ARG A 211 -4.10 4.55 2.72
C ARG A 211 -2.63 4.92 2.86
N LEU A 212 -2.08 5.77 1.97
CA LEU A 212 -0.69 6.22 2.10
C LEU A 212 -0.43 6.99 3.41
N LEU A 213 -1.40 7.78 3.87
CA LEU A 213 -1.33 8.46 5.17
C LEU A 213 -1.21 7.46 6.32
N SER A 214 -2.04 6.41 6.33
CA SER A 214 -1.94 5.40 7.39
C SER A 214 -0.63 4.60 7.34
N PHE A 215 -0.07 4.35 6.15
CA PHE A 215 1.29 3.81 6.01
C PHE A 215 2.31 4.71 6.71
N SER A 216 2.26 6.03 6.44
CA SER A 216 3.15 7.01 7.07
C SER A 216 2.98 7.06 8.60
N LEU A 217 1.74 7.07 9.09
CA LEU A 217 1.45 7.17 10.53
C LEU A 217 1.85 5.93 11.32
N LEU A 218 1.86 4.75 10.69
CA LEU A 218 2.36 3.51 11.29
C LEU A 218 3.89 3.41 11.25
N GLY A 219 4.59 4.46 10.83
CA GLY A 219 6.05 4.51 10.77
C GLY A 219 6.65 3.94 9.49
N GLY A 220 5.85 3.80 8.43
CA GLY A 220 6.36 3.38 7.13
C GLY A 220 7.28 4.42 6.50
N GLU A 221 8.32 3.95 5.80
CA GLU A 221 9.34 4.80 5.17
C GLU A 221 9.40 4.56 3.64
N ILE A 222 9.77 5.61 2.90
CA ILE A 222 10.11 5.49 1.47
C ILE A 222 11.63 5.35 1.35
N LEU A 223 12.08 4.33 0.61
CA LEU A 223 13.50 4.08 0.36
C LEU A 223 14.14 5.29 -0.36
N ASP A 224 15.28 5.74 0.18
CA ASP A 224 16.07 6.87 -0.32
C ASP A 224 15.25 8.16 -0.51
N ALA A 225 14.19 8.37 0.28
CA ALA A 225 13.21 9.45 0.07
C ALA A 225 13.83 10.84 -0.15
N LYS A 226 14.90 11.17 0.58
CA LYS A 226 15.59 12.47 0.49
C LYS A 226 16.25 12.72 -0.86
N GLU A 227 16.58 11.66 -1.58
CA GLU A 227 17.17 11.71 -2.93
C GLU A 227 16.09 11.69 -4.02
N LYS A 228 14.83 11.48 -3.64
CA LYS A 228 13.68 11.48 -4.55
C LYS A 228 13.12 12.88 -4.73
N LEU A 229 12.61 13.12 -5.93
CA LEU A 229 11.94 14.36 -6.32
C LEU A 229 10.74 14.01 -7.22
N LEU A 230 9.59 14.59 -6.89
CA LEU A 230 8.37 14.50 -7.69
C LEU A 230 7.93 15.88 -8.15
N PHE A 231 7.53 15.99 -9.42
CA PHE A 231 6.89 17.16 -9.98
C PHE A 231 5.41 16.85 -10.21
N PHE A 232 4.53 17.61 -9.55
CA PHE A 232 3.09 17.58 -9.73
C PHE A 232 2.71 18.64 -10.74
N ILE A 233 2.33 18.23 -11.94
CA ILE A 233 1.90 19.11 -13.04
C ILE A 233 0.37 19.10 -13.08
N LEU A 234 -0.22 20.27 -12.83
CA LEU A 234 -1.65 20.45 -12.65
C LEU A 234 -2.18 21.50 -13.64
N PRO A 235 -3.40 21.35 -14.17
CA PRO A 235 -4.04 22.45 -14.88
C PRO A 235 -4.47 23.51 -13.87
N LYS A 236 -4.25 24.79 -14.20
CA LYS A 236 -4.84 25.89 -13.47
C LYS A 236 -6.36 25.78 -13.53
N THR A 237 -6.99 25.71 -12.36
CA THR A 237 -8.43 25.55 -12.24
C THR A 237 -9.11 26.90 -12.34
N TYR A 238 -9.89 27.09 -13.39
CA TYR A 238 -10.80 28.22 -13.52
C TYR A 238 -12.12 27.72 -14.11
N LYS A 239 -13.25 28.27 -13.63
CA LYS A 239 -14.65 27.98 -14.04
C LYS A 239 -14.85 26.65 -14.81
N GLY A 240 -14.78 25.51 -14.11
CA GLY A 240 -15.25 24.22 -14.63
C GLY A 240 -14.21 23.15 -14.92
N VAL A 241 -12.90 23.43 -14.83
CA VAL A 241 -11.86 22.38 -14.84
C VAL A 241 -11.33 22.17 -13.43
N LYS A 242 -11.54 20.98 -12.86
CA LYS A 242 -11.00 20.57 -11.57
C LYS A 242 -9.58 20.03 -11.76
N SER A 243 -8.64 20.44 -10.90
CA SER A 243 -7.21 20.06 -10.97
C SER A 243 -7.04 18.56 -10.84
N SER A 244 -7.87 17.92 -10.00
CA SER A 244 -7.81 16.50 -9.68
C SER A 244 -8.04 15.57 -10.88
N ILE A 245 -8.66 16.05 -11.97
CA ILE A 245 -8.92 15.23 -13.18
C ILE A 245 -7.70 15.21 -14.11
N GLY A 246 -6.76 16.15 -13.95
CA GLY A 246 -5.62 16.36 -14.86
C GLY A 246 -4.27 16.39 -14.17
N THR A 247 -4.10 15.67 -13.05
CA THR A 247 -2.81 15.63 -12.37
C THR A 247 -1.87 14.65 -13.08
N LEU A 248 -0.72 15.16 -13.51
CA LEU A 248 0.40 14.37 -14.01
C LEU A 248 1.54 14.45 -13.00
N VAL A 249 2.11 13.32 -12.63
CA VAL A 249 3.25 13.25 -11.71
C VAL A 249 4.47 12.77 -12.48
N LEU A 250 5.58 13.51 -12.40
CA LEU A 250 6.88 13.15 -12.96
C LEU A 250 7.85 12.82 -11.82
N ASP A 251 8.53 11.68 -11.88
CA ASP A 251 9.66 11.40 -11.00
C ASP A 251 11.01 11.77 -11.64
N ILE A 252 12.04 11.83 -10.79
CA ILE A 252 13.41 12.16 -11.21
C ILE A 252 14.04 11.12 -12.15
N ASP A 253 13.47 9.91 -12.21
CA ASP A 253 13.91 8.81 -13.08
C ASP A 253 13.27 8.89 -14.49
N GLY A 254 12.40 9.88 -14.72
CA GLY A 254 11.76 10.17 -16.00
C GLY A 254 10.42 9.47 -16.22
N ASN A 255 9.86 8.84 -15.18
CA ASN A 255 8.56 8.18 -15.28
C ASN A 255 7.42 9.18 -15.09
N LEU A 256 6.38 9.02 -15.90
CA LEU A 256 5.20 9.87 -15.89
C LEU A 256 3.97 9.06 -15.50
N TYR A 257 3.31 9.48 -14.42
CA TYR A 257 2.15 8.83 -13.84
C TYR A 257 0.92 9.73 -13.99
N GLU A 258 -0.13 9.21 -14.59
CA GLU A 258 -1.43 9.86 -14.62
C GLU A 258 -2.26 9.30 -13.48
N ILE A 259 -2.51 10.11 -12.45
CA ILE A 259 -3.25 9.68 -11.26
C ILE A 259 -4.64 10.32 -11.28
N PRO A 260 -5.71 9.54 -11.54
CA PRO A 260 -7.05 10.09 -11.67
C PRO A 260 -7.58 10.54 -10.30
N ASN A 261 -8.28 11.69 -10.28
CA ASN A 261 -8.93 12.26 -9.09
C ASN A 261 -8.01 12.55 -7.90
N LEU A 262 -6.69 12.58 -8.10
CA LEU A 262 -5.72 12.78 -7.03
C LEU A 262 -6.01 14.04 -6.21
N ASN A 263 -6.11 13.86 -4.90
CA ASN A 263 -6.03 14.95 -3.95
C ASN A 263 -4.56 15.36 -3.77
N TYR A 264 -4.08 16.14 -4.72
CA TYR A 264 -2.66 16.50 -4.81
C TYR A 264 -2.17 17.23 -3.55
N ILE A 265 -3.02 18.02 -2.88
CA ILE A 265 -2.63 18.76 -1.66
C ILE A 265 -2.30 17.76 -0.56
N LEU A 266 -3.21 16.81 -0.32
CA LEU A 266 -3.01 15.77 0.68
C LEU A 266 -1.82 14.88 0.32
N SER A 267 -1.72 14.46 -0.95
CA SER A 267 -0.62 13.64 -1.45
C SER A 267 0.74 14.29 -1.26
N VAL A 268 0.88 15.58 -1.64
CA VAL A 268 2.11 16.36 -1.48
C VAL A 268 2.51 16.46 0.00
N ASN A 269 1.54 16.70 0.88
CA ASN A 269 1.79 16.78 2.33
C ASN A 269 2.27 15.44 2.90
N ILE A 270 1.62 14.33 2.53
CA ILE A 270 2.01 12.98 2.99
C ILE A 270 3.41 12.63 2.47
N LEU A 271 3.67 12.79 1.18
CA LEU A 271 4.96 12.47 0.56
C LEU A 271 6.09 13.32 1.13
N SER A 272 5.83 14.61 1.39
CA SER A 272 6.81 15.49 2.04
C SER A 272 7.06 15.07 3.50
N GLY A 273 6.01 14.63 4.22
CA GLY A 273 6.14 14.05 5.57
C GLY A 273 6.95 12.75 5.58
N LEU A 274 6.88 11.96 4.51
CA LEU A 274 7.71 10.78 4.26
C LEU A 274 9.14 11.13 3.76
N GLY A 275 9.47 12.42 3.65
CA GLY A 275 10.80 12.91 3.27
C GLY A 275 11.07 13.00 1.76
N VAL A 276 10.05 12.81 0.91
CA VAL A 276 10.16 12.96 -0.55
C VAL A 276 10.06 14.43 -0.92
N ASN A 277 11.00 14.94 -1.72
CA ASN A 277 10.90 16.32 -2.22
C ASN A 277 9.80 16.42 -3.28
N THR A 278 8.98 17.46 -3.20
CA THR A 278 7.89 17.69 -4.15
C THR A 278 7.93 19.11 -4.70
N ARG A 279 7.57 19.26 -5.98
CA ARG A 279 7.39 20.53 -6.68
C ARG A 279 6.03 20.54 -7.34
N THR A 280 5.32 21.66 -7.28
CA THR A 280 4.00 21.78 -7.91
C THR A 280 4.03 22.85 -8.99
N LEU A 281 3.67 22.47 -10.21
CA LEU A 281 3.51 23.36 -11.35
C LEU A 281 2.03 23.44 -11.71
N THR A 282 1.47 24.64 -11.62
CA THR A 282 0.09 24.91 -12.05
C THR A 282 0.11 25.63 -13.39
N MET A 283 -0.27 24.93 -14.45
CA MET A 283 -0.13 25.34 -15.84
C MET A 283 -1.40 26.02 -16.38
N SER A 284 -1.25 27.18 -17.00
CA SER A 284 -2.30 27.87 -17.77
C SER A 284 -2.24 27.60 -19.28
N GLU A 285 -1.12 27.06 -19.75
CA GLU A 285 -0.89 26.68 -21.15
C GLU A 285 0.03 25.46 -21.27
N VAL A 286 -0.36 24.49 -22.09
CA VAL A 286 0.47 23.33 -22.44
C VAL A 286 0.53 23.19 -23.96
N ILE A 287 1.73 22.97 -24.49
CA ILE A 287 2.01 23.03 -25.94
C ILE A 287 2.83 21.81 -26.34
N SER A 288 2.39 21.11 -27.37
CA SER A 288 3.12 19.99 -27.98
C SER A 288 2.98 20.05 -29.50
N GLU A 289 3.70 19.18 -30.20
CA GLU A 289 3.51 18.97 -31.64
C GLU A 289 2.09 18.47 -31.98
N SER A 290 1.42 17.79 -31.05
CA SER A 290 0.06 17.28 -31.26
C SER A 290 -1.06 18.30 -31.06
N GLY A 291 -0.71 19.52 -30.63
CA GLY A 291 -1.67 20.57 -30.33
C GLY A 291 -1.30 21.34 -29.07
N SER A 292 -2.12 22.32 -28.74
CA SER A 292 -1.93 23.16 -27.55
C SER A 292 -3.25 23.31 -26.79
N CYS A 293 -3.15 23.40 -25.48
CA CYS A 293 -4.26 23.82 -24.65
C CYS A 293 -3.93 25.11 -23.94
N ARG A 294 -4.93 25.99 -23.83
CA ARG A 294 -4.80 27.25 -23.10
C ARG A 294 -6.10 27.67 -22.46
N ILE A 295 -5.99 28.35 -21.33
CA ILE A 295 -7.11 29.06 -20.71
C ILE A 295 -7.44 30.34 -21.50
N ASP A 296 -8.69 30.48 -21.93
CA ASP A 296 -9.19 31.71 -22.58
C ASP A 296 -9.45 32.85 -21.58
N LEU A 297 -9.86 34.03 -22.06
CA LEU A 297 -10.16 35.18 -21.19
C LEU A 297 -11.37 34.96 -20.28
N ALA A 298 -12.31 34.09 -20.68
CA ALA A 298 -13.45 33.70 -19.85
C ALA A 298 -13.08 32.62 -18.81
N GLY A 299 -11.87 32.07 -18.93
CA GLY A 299 -11.28 31.07 -18.09
C GLY A 299 -11.67 29.63 -18.41
N ASN A 300 -12.11 29.35 -19.64
CA ASN A 300 -12.31 27.99 -20.12
C ASN A 300 -11.01 27.45 -20.74
N TRP A 301 -10.76 26.16 -20.56
CA TRP A 301 -9.73 25.47 -21.31
C TRP A 301 -10.17 25.25 -22.77
N MET A 302 -9.32 25.67 -23.69
CA MET A 302 -9.49 25.54 -25.13
C MET A 302 -8.35 24.71 -25.70
N HIS A 303 -8.66 23.70 -26.50
CA HIS A 303 -7.73 22.85 -27.21
C HIS A 303 -7.66 23.25 -28.68
N LYS A 304 -6.45 23.55 -29.16
CA LYS A 304 -6.19 23.90 -30.55
C LYS A 304 -5.44 22.78 -31.26
N VAL A 305 -6.08 22.20 -32.28
CA VAL A 305 -5.53 21.15 -33.15
C VAL A 305 -5.82 21.52 -34.60
N ASN A 306 -4.81 21.48 -35.47
CA ASN A 306 -4.96 21.77 -36.90
C ASN A 306 -5.66 23.13 -37.19
N GLY A 307 -5.42 24.14 -36.34
CA GLY A 307 -6.02 25.47 -36.46
C GLY A 307 -7.44 25.60 -35.95
N ILE A 308 -8.10 24.50 -35.56
CA ILE A 308 -9.46 24.49 -34.99
C ILE A 308 -9.36 24.58 -33.46
N GLU A 309 -10.15 25.46 -32.85
CA GLU A 309 -10.27 25.57 -31.39
C GLU A 309 -11.54 24.87 -30.90
N ILE A 310 -11.38 23.96 -29.94
CA ILE A 310 -12.45 23.14 -29.36
C ILE A 310 -12.44 23.35 -27.84
N ARG A 311 -13.62 23.38 -27.21
CA ARG A 311 -13.74 23.50 -25.77
C ARG A 311 -13.29 22.22 -25.07
N GLY A 312 -12.57 22.37 -23.96
CA GLY A 312 -11.97 21.28 -23.19
C GLY A 312 -10.49 21.13 -23.51
N CYS A 313 -9.78 20.33 -22.71
CA CYS A 313 -8.37 20.06 -22.91
C CYS A 313 -8.00 18.63 -22.47
N PRO A 314 -7.36 17.83 -23.35
CA PRO A 314 -6.69 16.59 -22.94
C PRO A 314 -5.35 16.91 -22.26
N PHE A 315 -5.42 17.52 -21.08
CA PHE A 315 -4.28 18.15 -20.40
C PHE A 315 -3.11 17.19 -20.18
N ASN A 316 -3.33 16.01 -19.59
CA ASN A 316 -2.26 15.04 -19.31
C ASN A 316 -1.54 14.61 -20.58
N SER A 317 -2.29 14.26 -21.62
CA SER A 317 -1.73 13.77 -22.89
C SER A 317 -0.82 14.82 -23.54
N ILE A 318 -1.26 16.07 -23.59
CA ILE A 318 -0.47 17.17 -24.16
C ILE A 318 0.71 17.52 -23.26
N SER A 319 0.52 17.51 -21.93
CA SER A 319 1.58 17.79 -20.96
C SER A 319 2.69 16.76 -21.02
N LYS A 320 2.35 15.47 -21.09
CA LYS A 320 3.31 14.37 -21.26
C LYS A 320 4.19 14.60 -22.48
N LYS A 321 3.59 14.88 -23.64
CA LYS A 321 4.34 15.17 -24.87
C LYS A 321 5.14 16.45 -24.76
N MET A 322 4.58 17.51 -24.17
CA MET A 322 5.26 18.79 -23.95
C MET A 322 6.57 18.59 -23.19
N LEU A 323 6.54 17.85 -22.08
CA LEU A 323 7.71 17.57 -21.24
C LEU A 323 8.74 16.73 -22.00
N GLN A 324 8.30 15.65 -22.66
CA GLN A 324 9.17 14.77 -23.46
C GLN A 324 9.84 15.49 -24.65
N GLN A 325 9.16 16.48 -25.25
CA GLN A 325 9.63 17.25 -26.40
C GLN A 325 10.39 18.52 -26.01
N GLY A 326 10.43 18.89 -24.72
CA GLY A 326 10.98 20.18 -24.27
C GLY A 326 10.16 21.40 -24.74
N SER A 327 8.91 21.21 -25.15
CA SER A 327 8.05 22.28 -25.69
C SER A 327 7.52 23.24 -24.62
N HIS A 328 7.72 22.93 -23.33
CA HIS A 328 7.37 23.81 -22.22
C HIS A 328 8.08 25.17 -22.27
N ARG A 329 9.24 25.26 -22.95
CA ARG A 329 9.97 26.52 -23.22
C ARG A 329 9.12 27.56 -23.97
N ASN A 330 8.13 27.10 -24.74
CA ASN A 330 7.22 27.93 -25.51
C ASN A 330 5.94 28.28 -24.74
N SER A 331 5.71 27.69 -23.56
CA SER A 331 4.53 27.98 -22.74
C SER A 331 4.66 29.37 -22.09
N ARG A 332 3.53 30.06 -21.97
CA ARG A 332 3.37 31.29 -21.16
C ARG A 332 3.85 31.12 -19.72
N ASP A 333 3.77 29.91 -19.19
CA ASP A 333 4.14 29.63 -17.79
C ASP A 333 5.64 29.40 -17.61
N TYR A 334 6.44 29.33 -18.69
CA TYR A 334 7.88 29.03 -18.61
C TYR A 334 8.62 29.99 -17.68
N LYS A 335 8.41 31.31 -17.83
CA LYS A 335 9.09 32.31 -16.99
C LYS A 335 8.77 32.15 -15.50
N SER A 336 7.55 31.75 -15.17
CA SER A 336 7.10 31.58 -13.78
C SER A 336 7.71 30.34 -13.13
N TYR A 337 7.97 29.29 -13.93
CA TYR A 337 8.51 28.02 -13.46
C TYR A 337 9.89 27.70 -14.05
N GLN A 338 10.65 28.72 -14.45
CA GLN A 338 11.88 28.53 -15.24
C GLN A 338 12.86 27.56 -14.57
N ALA A 339 13.17 27.79 -13.29
CA ALA A 339 14.07 26.92 -12.53
C ALA A 339 13.57 25.48 -12.44
N VAL A 340 12.25 25.29 -12.25
CA VAL A 340 11.64 23.96 -12.16
C VAL A 340 11.67 23.25 -13.51
N PHE A 341 11.44 23.97 -14.61
CA PHE A 341 11.56 23.41 -15.96
C PHE A 341 13.01 23.08 -16.33
N GLU A 342 13.97 23.91 -15.91
CA GLU A 342 15.40 23.60 -16.07
C GLU A 342 15.81 22.35 -15.28
N GLU A 343 15.26 22.15 -14.07
CA GLU A 343 15.42 20.88 -13.33
C GLU A 343 14.84 19.69 -14.12
N ILE A 344 13.62 19.84 -14.68
CA ILE A 344 12.97 18.78 -15.49
C ILE A 344 13.76 18.47 -16.77
N GLU A 345 14.37 19.46 -17.41
CA GLU A 345 15.16 19.25 -18.63
C GLU A 345 16.40 18.38 -18.41
N ASN A 346 16.88 18.28 -17.16
CA ASN A 346 17.98 17.39 -16.81
C ASN A 346 17.54 15.93 -16.58
N ILE A 347 16.24 15.64 -16.62
CA ILE A 347 15.68 14.30 -16.45
C ILE A 347 15.68 13.55 -17.78
N ASN A 348 16.15 12.30 -17.76
CA ASN A 348 16.17 11.45 -18.94
C ASN A 348 14.86 10.66 -19.10
N PHE A 349 13.98 11.13 -19.98
CA PHE A 349 12.70 10.46 -20.30
C PHE A 349 12.83 9.09 -21.04
N ASN A 350 14.03 8.63 -21.40
CA ASN A 350 14.24 7.41 -22.21
C ASN A 350 14.56 6.13 -21.42
N SER A 351 14.50 6.13 -20.09
CA SER A 351 14.83 4.96 -19.25
C SER A 351 13.93 3.73 -19.46
N ASN A 352 12.72 3.89 -20.03
CA ASN A 352 11.71 2.82 -20.12
C ASN A 352 11.25 2.39 -21.54
N LYS A 353 11.95 2.81 -22.61
CA LYS A 353 11.63 2.34 -24.00
C LYS A 353 11.75 0.83 -24.23
N ASN A 354 12.32 0.08 -23.29
CA ASN A 354 12.49 -1.37 -23.39
C ASN A 354 11.31 -2.19 -22.83
N ILE A 355 10.31 -1.57 -22.20
CA ILE A 355 9.17 -2.29 -21.60
C ILE A 355 7.90 -2.18 -22.47
N GLU A 356 7.65 -1.03 -23.12
CA GLU A 356 6.43 -0.81 -23.92
C GLU A 356 6.35 -1.64 -25.23
N ASN A 357 7.46 -2.23 -25.71
CA ASN A 357 7.44 -3.07 -26.93
C ASN A 357 6.84 -4.48 -26.72
N ASN A 358 6.49 -4.87 -25.49
CA ASN A 358 5.98 -6.22 -25.20
C ASN A 358 4.47 -6.30 -24.90
N ASP A 359 3.76 -5.18 -24.77
CA ASP A 359 2.33 -5.17 -24.39
C ASP A 359 1.35 -4.78 -25.52
N GLU A 360 1.81 -4.49 -26.74
CA GLU A 360 0.92 -4.28 -27.91
C GLU A 360 0.31 -5.58 -28.49
N GLN A 361 0.53 -6.73 -27.87
CA GLN A 361 -0.15 -7.98 -28.23
C GLN A 361 -0.75 -8.68 -27.01
N LYS A 362 -1.86 -8.16 -26.47
CA LYS A 362 -2.86 -8.98 -25.76
C LYS A 362 -4.22 -8.26 -25.59
N GLY A 363 -5.19 -8.71 -26.40
CA GLY A 363 -6.57 -8.92 -25.96
C GLY A 363 -7.53 -7.71 -25.93
N GLY A 364 -8.07 -7.34 -27.09
CA GLY A 364 -9.36 -6.62 -27.13
C GLY A 364 -10.54 -7.54 -26.74
N PRO A 365 -11.62 -7.01 -26.15
CA PRO A 365 -12.77 -7.81 -25.72
C PRO A 365 -13.57 -8.33 -26.93
N ALA A 366 -13.90 -9.63 -26.87
CA ALA A 366 -14.73 -10.30 -27.86
C ALA A 366 -16.15 -9.72 -27.88
N GLN A 367 -16.57 -9.16 -29.02
CA GLN A 367 -17.97 -8.80 -29.28
C GLN A 367 -18.78 -10.07 -29.53
N GLY A 368 -19.83 -10.28 -28.72
CA GLY A 368 -20.78 -11.37 -28.89
C GLY A 368 -21.63 -11.18 -30.14
N GLN A 369 -21.69 -12.23 -30.97
CA GLN A 369 -22.64 -12.35 -32.06
C GLN A 369 -24.02 -12.74 -31.51
N SER A 370 -25.04 -11.94 -31.81
CA SER A 370 -26.44 -12.31 -31.58
C SER A 370 -26.87 -13.41 -32.55
N PRO A 371 -27.61 -14.44 -32.11
CA PRO A 371 -28.16 -15.44 -33.00
C PRO A 371 -29.44 -14.93 -33.67
N SER A 372 -29.52 -15.18 -34.98
CA SER A 372 -30.68 -15.06 -35.86
C SER A 372 -31.71 -16.16 -35.62
#